data_AF-A0A0F2M0Y8-F1
#
_entry.id   AF-A0A0F2M0Y8-F1
#
_cell.length_a   1.000
_cell.length_b   1.000
_cell.length_c   1.000
_cell.angle_alpha   90.00
_cell.angle_beta   90.00
_cell.angle_gamma   90.00
#
_symmetry.space_group_name_H-M   'P 1'
#
loop_
_entity.id
_entity.type
_entity.pdbx_description
1 polymer ?
#
loop_
_entity_poly.entity_id
_entity_poly.type
_entity_poly.pdbx_seq_one_letter_code
_entity_poly.pdbx_strand_id
1 'polypeptide(L)'
;MRTVDKGKIPADVIANAKGLAIFTGFRAAMYLAGSGGSGIVLARLSDGTWSPPSAFSVRSGGVGLAYGVDVYDCVCVLNTQAAVDAYTKPEMSFGGVVALAAGPIGGTADMKDIKPVWTYTKSRGLYGGLTLDGTVIKERPDVNADFYGAKLTSAQILNGEIPTQDGASKWQAGATKLTEVLEKTERKGADAKVPLESSTGPTPVI
;
A
#
# COMPACT_ATOMS: atom_id res chain seq x y z
N MET A 1 -16.13 -5.49 29.37
CA MET A 1 -14.70 -5.10 29.37
C MET A 1 -13.97 -6.08 28.47
N ARG A 2 -13.67 -5.72 27.21
CA ARG A 2 -13.02 -6.61 26.23
C ARG A 2 -11.54 -6.26 26.16
N THR A 3 -10.70 -7.22 26.56
CA THR A 3 -9.24 -7.18 26.45
C THR A 3 -8.85 -7.14 24.98
N VAL A 4 -8.43 -5.96 24.53
CA VAL A 4 -7.83 -5.75 23.21
C VAL A 4 -6.40 -6.30 23.27
N ASP A 5 -6.17 -7.45 22.64
CA ASP A 5 -4.83 -8.01 22.47
C ASP A 5 -3.95 -7.03 21.70
N LYS A 6 -2.91 -6.54 22.37
CA LYS A 6 -1.90 -5.63 21.83
C LYS A 6 -1.21 -6.28 20.63
N GLY A 7 -1.44 -5.74 19.43
CA GLY A 7 -0.66 -6.03 18.22
C GLY A 7 -1.29 -7.02 17.24
N LYS A 8 -2.53 -7.48 17.47
CA LYS A 8 -3.27 -8.28 16.49
C LYS A 8 -4.43 -7.45 15.95
N ILE A 9 -4.48 -7.29 14.63
CA ILE A 9 -5.67 -6.74 13.96
C ILE A 9 -6.83 -7.68 14.34
N PRO A 10 -7.91 -7.19 14.95
CA PRO A 10 -9.01 -8.04 15.38
C PRO A 10 -9.51 -8.88 14.21
N ALA A 11 -9.56 -10.20 14.37
CA ALA A 11 -9.97 -11.11 13.30
C ALA A 11 -11.36 -10.75 12.76
N ASP A 12 -12.24 -10.22 13.61
CA ASP A 12 -13.58 -9.74 13.24
C ASP A 12 -13.56 -8.57 12.24
N VAL A 13 -12.54 -7.70 12.33
CA VAL A 13 -12.37 -6.55 11.44
C VAL A 13 -11.90 -7.04 10.06
N ILE A 14 -11.00 -8.03 10.01
CA ILE A 14 -10.58 -8.67 8.76
C ILE A 14 -11.71 -9.54 8.17
N ALA A 15 -12.51 -10.19 9.01
CA ALA A 15 -13.60 -11.06 8.58
C ALA A 15 -14.69 -10.29 7.81
N ASN A 16 -14.99 -9.06 8.23
CA ASN A 16 -15.97 -8.17 7.61
C ASN A 16 -15.37 -7.24 6.54
N ALA A 17 -14.05 -7.29 6.33
CA ALA A 17 -13.38 -6.44 5.35
C ALA A 17 -13.81 -6.81 3.93
N LYS A 18 -14.07 -5.78 3.13
CA LYS A 18 -14.29 -5.87 1.68
C LYS A 18 -12.97 -5.86 0.92
N GLY A 19 -11.89 -5.39 1.52
CA GLY A 19 -10.55 -5.43 0.95
C GLY A 19 -9.47 -5.20 1.99
N LEU A 20 -8.24 -5.52 1.64
CA LEU A 20 -7.04 -5.26 2.46
C LEU A 20 -5.96 -4.67 1.57
N ALA A 21 -5.42 -3.52 1.94
CA ALA A 21 -4.24 -2.95 1.31
C ALA A 21 -3.08 -2.98 2.31
N ILE A 22 -1.99 -3.64 1.94
CA ILE A 22 -0.81 -3.84 2.78
C ILE A 22 0.36 -3.26 2.02
N PHE A 23 1.08 -2.30 2.59
CA PHE A 23 2.22 -1.71 1.94
C PHE A 23 3.30 -1.31 2.94
N THR A 24 4.53 -1.29 2.46
CA THR A 24 5.66 -0.76 3.20
C THR A 24 6.13 0.49 2.48
N GLY A 25 6.34 1.56 3.23
CA GLY A 25 6.83 2.82 2.71
C GLY A 25 7.94 3.39 3.55
N PHE A 26 8.63 4.39 2.99
CA PHE A 26 9.55 5.25 3.71
C PHE A 26 9.06 6.69 3.63
N ARG A 27 9.32 7.47 4.66
CA ARG A 27 9.14 8.92 4.66
C ARG A 27 10.45 9.57 5.00
N ALA A 28 10.73 10.69 4.36
CA ALA A 28 11.84 11.57 4.66
C ALA A 28 11.34 13.01 4.62
N ALA A 29 11.65 13.79 5.64
CA ALA A 29 11.30 15.20 5.69
C ALA A 29 12.44 16.06 6.23
N MET A 30 12.70 17.18 5.56
CA MET A 30 13.53 18.30 6.03
C MET A 30 12.95 19.58 5.39
N TYR A 31 11.88 20.12 5.97
CA TYR A 31 11.01 21.19 5.40
C TYR A 31 10.19 20.77 4.18
N LEU A 32 10.79 20.05 3.24
CA LEU A 32 10.11 19.30 2.19
C LEU A 32 9.92 17.87 2.68
N ALA A 33 8.71 17.34 2.54
CA ALA A 33 8.37 15.97 2.88
C ALA A 33 8.15 15.16 1.61
N GLY A 34 8.75 13.97 1.58
CA GLY A 34 8.57 13.00 0.51
C GLY A 34 8.38 11.61 1.10
N SER A 35 7.48 10.84 0.50
CA SER A 35 7.35 9.42 0.81
C SER A 35 7.20 8.58 -0.45
N GLY A 36 7.64 7.34 -0.34
CA GLY A 36 7.55 6.35 -1.39
C GLY A 36 7.37 4.97 -0.79
N GLY A 37 6.68 4.10 -1.50
CA GLY A 37 6.53 2.72 -1.11
C GLY A 37 5.77 1.92 -2.15
N SER A 38 5.68 0.63 -1.90
CA SER A 38 4.84 -0.26 -2.66
C SER A 38 4.24 -1.33 -1.77
N GLY A 39 3.24 -1.99 -2.31
CA GLY A 39 2.51 -3.00 -1.59
C GLY A 39 1.51 -3.71 -2.46
N ILE A 40 0.65 -4.45 -1.78
CA ILE A 40 -0.34 -5.32 -2.39
C ILE A 40 -1.73 -4.97 -1.86
N VAL A 41 -2.72 -5.07 -2.74
CA VAL A 41 -4.12 -4.91 -2.40
C VAL A 41 -4.91 -6.15 -2.80
N LEU A 42 -5.85 -6.52 -1.94
CA LEU A 42 -6.72 -7.69 -2.08
C LEU A 42 -8.16 -7.20 -1.95
N ALA A 43 -9.06 -7.73 -2.78
CA ALA A 43 -10.49 -7.50 -2.70
C ALA A 43 -11.21 -8.76 -2.23
N ARG A 44 -12.35 -8.58 -1.58
CA ARG A 44 -13.29 -9.65 -1.25
C ARG A 44 -14.24 -9.78 -2.43
N LEU A 45 -14.26 -10.96 -3.05
CA LEU A 45 -15.13 -11.27 -4.17
C LEU A 45 -16.58 -11.48 -3.68
N SER A 46 -17.54 -11.44 -4.60
CA SER A 46 -18.97 -11.62 -4.30
C SER A 46 -19.29 -13.02 -3.76
N ASP A 47 -18.47 -14.02 -4.08
CA ASP A 47 -18.53 -15.39 -3.56
C ASP A 47 -17.98 -15.51 -2.12
N GLY A 48 -17.46 -14.42 -1.54
CA GLY A 48 -16.88 -14.39 -0.20
C GLY A 48 -15.43 -14.88 -0.13
N THR A 49 -14.82 -15.25 -1.26
CA THR A 49 -13.39 -15.55 -1.36
C THR A 49 -12.57 -14.27 -1.49
N TRP A 50 -11.25 -14.41 -1.37
CA TRP A 50 -10.32 -13.30 -1.59
C TRP A 50 -9.83 -13.33 -3.03
N SER A 51 -9.80 -12.18 -3.66
CA SER A 51 -9.15 -11.98 -4.94
C SER A 51 -7.65 -12.30 -4.81
N PRO A 52 -7.00 -12.61 -5.94
CA PRO A 52 -5.54 -12.52 -6.04
C PRO A 52 -5.04 -11.11 -5.67
N PRO A 53 -3.81 -10.97 -5.17
CA PRO A 53 -3.25 -9.67 -4.81
C PRO A 53 -2.84 -8.87 -6.05
N SER A 54 -3.14 -7.57 -6.07
CA SER A 54 -2.64 -6.62 -7.08
C SER A 54 -1.56 -5.73 -6.47
N ALA A 55 -0.48 -5.49 -7.20
CA ALA A 55 0.58 -4.58 -6.80
C ALA A 55 0.19 -3.11 -7.03
N PHE A 56 0.51 -2.27 -6.05
CA PHE A 56 0.39 -0.82 -6.18
C PHE A 56 1.63 -0.13 -5.62
N SER A 57 1.82 1.12 -6.02
CA SER A 57 2.82 2.01 -5.47
C SER A 57 2.14 3.19 -4.79
N VAL A 58 2.73 3.63 -3.68
CA VAL A 58 2.32 4.83 -2.97
C VAL A 58 3.43 5.87 -3.09
N ARG A 59 3.06 7.10 -3.41
CA ARG A 59 3.98 8.23 -3.45
C ARG A 59 3.32 9.42 -2.79
N SER A 60 4.02 10.06 -1.88
CA SER A 60 3.55 11.30 -1.26
C SER A 60 4.58 12.41 -1.41
N GLY A 61 4.08 13.62 -1.54
CA GLY A 61 4.89 14.84 -1.54
C GLY A 61 4.14 15.93 -0.81
N GLY A 62 4.86 16.67 0.01
CA GLY A 62 4.30 17.73 0.81
C GLY A 62 5.34 18.69 1.34
N VAL A 63 4.84 19.70 2.04
CA VAL A 63 5.66 20.72 2.69
C VAL A 63 5.17 20.83 4.13
N GLY A 64 6.11 20.96 5.07
CA GLY A 64 5.74 21.08 6.46
C GLY A 64 6.91 21.21 7.41
N LEU A 65 6.57 21.45 8.67
CA LEU A 65 7.51 21.46 9.77
C LEU A 65 7.70 20.02 10.26
N ALA A 66 8.31 19.20 9.42
CA ALA A 66 8.72 17.85 9.78
C ALA A 66 10.20 17.61 9.50
N TYR A 67 10.75 16.77 10.36
CA TYR A 67 12.13 16.36 10.30
C TYR A 67 12.26 14.87 10.57
N GLY A 68 13.10 14.23 9.77
CA GLY A 68 13.57 12.88 10.01
C GLY A 68 13.16 11.89 8.93
N VAL A 69 13.48 10.63 9.19
CA VAL A 69 13.31 9.52 8.27
C VAL A 69 12.76 8.34 9.04
N ASP A 70 11.71 7.72 8.51
CA ASP A 70 11.19 6.46 9.01
C ASP A 70 10.75 5.53 7.88
N VAL A 71 10.82 4.23 8.16
CA VAL A 71 10.20 3.19 7.35
C VAL A 71 9.00 2.67 8.10
N TYR A 72 7.86 2.58 7.43
CA TYR A 72 6.61 2.20 8.06
C TYR A 72 5.91 1.09 7.29
N ASP A 73 5.43 0.11 8.03
CA ASP A 73 4.58 -0.97 7.52
C ASP A 73 3.13 -0.60 7.82
N CYS A 74 2.28 -0.60 6.78
CA CYS A 74 0.92 -0.10 6.84
C CYS A 74 -0.08 -1.18 6.37
N VAL A 75 -1.10 -1.43 7.19
CA VAL A 75 -2.23 -2.30 6.83
C VAL A 75 -3.52 -1.48 6.88
N CYS A 76 -4.13 -1.28 5.72
CA CYS A 76 -5.41 -0.61 5.54
C CYS A 76 -6.52 -1.65 5.36
N VAL A 77 -7.51 -1.65 6.24
CA VAL A 77 -8.70 -2.49 6.13
C VAL A 77 -9.79 -1.71 5.41
N LEU A 78 -10.14 -2.15 4.20
CA LEU A 78 -11.16 -1.53 3.36
C LEU A 78 -12.51 -2.16 3.68
N ASN A 79 -13.41 -1.40 4.32
CA ASN A 79 -14.70 -1.92 4.79
C ASN A 79 -15.86 -1.65 3.82
N THR A 80 -15.65 -0.85 2.77
CA THR A 80 -16.66 -0.49 1.78
C THR A 80 -16.20 -0.89 0.38
N GLN A 81 -17.15 -1.22 -0.50
CA GLN A 81 -16.84 -1.57 -1.88
C GLN A 81 -16.21 -0.37 -2.61
N ALA A 82 -16.72 0.84 -2.37
CA ALA A 82 -16.17 2.07 -2.92
C ALA A 82 -14.68 2.29 -2.56
N ALA A 83 -14.24 1.85 -1.36
CA ALA A 83 -12.84 1.91 -0.97
C ALA A 83 -11.97 0.89 -1.72
N VAL A 84 -12.54 -0.24 -2.14
CA VAL A 84 -11.86 -1.25 -2.97
C VAL A 84 -11.81 -0.79 -4.43
N ASP A 85 -12.92 -0.29 -4.96
CA ASP A 85 -13.04 0.28 -6.32
C ASP A 85 -12.13 1.51 -6.51
N ALA A 86 -11.69 2.10 -5.40
CA ALA A 86 -10.68 3.13 -5.37
C ALA A 86 -9.32 2.64 -5.91
N TYR A 87 -8.93 1.41 -5.54
CA TYR A 87 -7.68 0.77 -5.93
C TYR A 87 -7.74 0.09 -7.30
N THR A 88 -8.92 -0.05 -7.90
CA THR A 88 -9.05 -0.56 -9.28
C THR A 88 -8.71 0.52 -10.32
N LYS A 89 -8.68 1.80 -9.91
CA LYS A 89 -8.31 2.92 -10.78
C LYS A 89 -6.79 3.02 -10.94
N PRO A 90 -6.31 3.48 -12.10
CA PRO A 90 -4.87 3.55 -12.37
C PRO A 90 -4.13 4.53 -11.45
N GLU A 91 -4.81 5.61 -11.05
CA GLU A 91 -4.28 6.63 -10.17
C GLU A 91 -5.39 7.14 -9.24
N MET A 92 -5.11 7.18 -7.93
CA MET A 92 -6.02 7.73 -6.95
C MET A 92 -5.27 8.36 -5.77
N SER A 93 -5.73 9.50 -5.29
CA SER A 93 -5.21 10.09 -4.06
C SER A 93 -5.72 9.35 -2.82
N PHE A 94 -4.87 9.15 -1.80
CA PHE A 94 -5.25 8.51 -0.53
C PHE A 94 -6.43 9.23 0.14
N GLY A 95 -6.46 10.56 0.09
CA GLY A 95 -7.61 11.36 0.55
C GLY A 95 -8.90 11.08 -0.24
N GLY A 96 -8.79 10.74 -1.52
CA GLY A 96 -9.92 10.31 -2.35
C GLY A 96 -10.44 8.93 -1.94
N VAL A 97 -9.55 7.98 -1.64
CA VAL A 97 -9.93 6.67 -1.09
C VAL A 97 -10.69 6.84 0.23
N VAL A 98 -10.16 7.68 1.13
CA VAL A 98 -10.78 7.96 2.43
C VAL A 98 -12.12 8.68 2.26
N ALA A 99 -12.21 9.66 1.35
CA ALA A 99 -13.47 10.36 1.07
C ALA A 99 -14.54 9.41 0.48
N LEU A 100 -14.15 8.51 -0.42
CA LEU A 100 -15.06 7.49 -0.97
C LEU A 100 -15.50 6.48 0.11
N ALA A 101 -14.58 6.11 1.01
CA ALA A 101 -14.90 5.24 2.15
C ALA A 101 -15.82 5.91 3.16
N ALA A 102 -15.67 7.22 3.36
CA ALA A 102 -16.47 8.03 4.26
C ALA A 102 -17.83 8.44 3.67
N GLY A 103 -17.96 8.49 2.35
CA GLY A 103 -19.15 9.02 1.68
C GLY A 103 -19.20 10.56 1.69
N PRO A 104 -20.19 11.17 1.00
CA PRO A 104 -20.29 12.61 0.87
C PRO A 104 -20.43 13.28 2.24
N ILE A 105 -19.50 14.19 2.54
CA ILE A 105 -19.46 15.00 3.77
C ILE A 105 -20.59 16.04 3.68
N GLY A 106 -21.83 15.64 4.02
CA GLY A 106 -23.01 16.52 3.95
C GLY A 106 -24.35 15.83 3.68
N GLY A 107 -24.35 14.54 3.32
CA GLY A 107 -25.58 13.74 3.34
C GLY A 107 -25.88 13.30 4.77
N THR A 108 -27.16 13.10 5.10
CA THR A 108 -27.67 12.54 6.37
C THR A 108 -27.28 11.08 6.59
N ALA A 109 -26.07 10.68 6.20
CA ALA A 109 -25.48 9.41 6.57
C ALA A 109 -24.99 9.56 8.02
N ASP A 110 -25.63 8.83 8.93
CA ASP A 110 -25.16 8.72 10.31
C ASP A 110 -23.66 8.40 10.29
N MET A 111 -22.84 9.21 10.96
CA MET A 111 -21.39 8.98 11.11
C MET A 111 -21.06 7.60 11.73
N LYS A 112 -22.08 6.87 12.21
CA LYS A 112 -22.02 5.50 12.73
C LYS A 112 -22.02 4.41 11.64
N ASP A 113 -22.56 4.69 10.45
CA ASP A 113 -22.61 3.73 9.31
C ASP A 113 -21.37 3.81 8.41
N ILE A 114 -20.60 4.89 8.53
CA ILE A 114 -19.28 4.99 7.91
C ILE A 114 -18.36 4.00 8.62
N LYS A 115 -18.07 2.87 7.97
CA LYS A 115 -17.07 1.93 8.45
C LYS A 115 -15.69 2.46 8.09
N PRO A 116 -14.93 3.04 9.04
CA PRO A 116 -13.67 3.69 8.73
C PRO A 116 -12.68 2.68 8.15
N VAL A 117 -11.79 3.17 7.28
CA VAL A 117 -10.60 2.41 6.87
C VAL A 117 -9.67 2.36 8.07
N TRP A 118 -9.53 1.19 8.68
CA TRP A 118 -8.59 1.03 9.78
C TRP A 118 -7.19 0.95 9.22
N THR A 119 -6.34 1.88 9.61
CA THR A 119 -4.94 1.92 9.20
C THR A 119 -4.08 1.57 10.40
N TYR A 120 -3.40 0.44 10.32
CA TYR A 120 -2.44 0.01 11.33
C TYR A 120 -1.05 0.25 10.80
N THR A 121 -0.32 1.15 11.44
CA THR A 121 1.03 1.54 11.02
C THR A 121 2.05 1.17 12.08
N LYS A 122 3.10 0.45 11.68
CA LYS A 122 4.27 0.19 12.50
C LYS A 122 5.47 0.92 11.87
N SER A 123 5.88 2.02 12.50
CA SER A 123 7.05 2.79 12.07
C SER A 123 8.33 2.32 12.76
N ARG A 124 9.44 2.39 12.02
CA ARG A 124 10.82 2.19 12.45
C ARG A 124 11.63 3.38 11.97
N GLY A 125 12.01 4.26 12.90
CA GLY A 125 12.80 5.45 12.60
C GLY A 125 12.43 6.63 13.51
N LEU A 126 12.98 7.79 13.19
CA LEU A 126 12.68 9.05 13.86
C LEU A 126 12.04 9.97 12.84
N TYR A 127 10.72 10.11 12.90
CA TYR A 127 9.95 11.02 12.08
C TYR A 127 8.98 11.78 12.98
N GLY A 128 9.06 13.10 12.95
CA GLY A 128 8.21 13.95 13.78
C GLY A 128 7.94 15.28 13.10
N GLY A 129 6.73 15.78 13.27
CA GLY A 129 6.32 17.07 12.74
C GLY A 129 4.91 17.09 12.18
N LEU A 130 4.57 18.25 11.62
CA LEU A 130 3.31 18.47 10.93
C LEU A 130 3.59 18.70 9.45
N THR A 131 3.00 17.85 8.62
CA THR A 131 3.11 17.93 7.16
C THR A 131 1.74 18.03 6.53
N LEU A 132 1.64 18.85 5.50
CA LEU A 132 0.53 18.81 4.56
C LEU A 132 1.02 18.04 3.34
N ASP A 133 0.64 16.77 3.25
CA ASP A 133 1.08 15.88 2.19
C ASP A 133 -0.06 15.47 1.26
N GLY A 134 0.22 15.48 -0.05
CA GLY A 134 -0.61 14.84 -1.05
C GLY A 134 -0.09 13.44 -1.34
N THR A 135 -0.83 12.42 -0.90
CA THR A 135 -0.49 11.01 -1.20
C THR A 135 -1.28 10.51 -2.41
N VAL A 136 -0.56 9.98 -3.40
CA VAL A 136 -1.11 9.34 -4.60
C VAL A 136 -0.74 7.85 -4.59
N ILE A 137 -1.75 7.02 -4.83
CA ILE A 137 -1.64 5.59 -5.07
C ILE A 137 -1.74 5.38 -6.58
N LYS A 138 -0.82 4.60 -7.13
CA LYS A 138 -0.83 4.20 -8.54
C LYS A 138 -0.72 2.71 -8.66
N GLU A 139 -1.49 2.12 -9.56
CA GLU A 139 -1.31 0.71 -9.88
C GLU A 139 0.06 0.42 -10.51
N ARG A 140 0.53 -0.81 -10.34
CA ARG A 140 1.79 -1.29 -10.92
C ARG A 140 1.52 -2.42 -11.92
N PRO A 141 1.04 -2.09 -13.13
CA PRO A 141 0.64 -3.08 -14.12
C PRO A 141 1.86 -3.83 -14.68
N ASP A 142 3.05 -3.23 -14.59
CA ASP A 142 4.35 -3.84 -14.89
C ASP A 142 4.66 -5.01 -13.95
N VAL A 143 4.50 -4.80 -12.64
CA VAL A 143 4.74 -5.82 -11.61
C VAL A 143 3.67 -6.91 -11.69
N ASN A 144 2.42 -6.50 -11.88
CA ASN A 144 1.32 -7.44 -12.09
C ASN A 144 1.55 -8.31 -13.32
N ALA A 145 2.03 -7.73 -14.44
CA ALA A 145 2.30 -8.49 -15.64
C ALA A 145 3.45 -9.48 -15.48
N ASP A 146 4.51 -9.12 -14.73
CA ASP A 146 5.61 -10.02 -14.42
C ASP A 146 5.15 -11.18 -13.51
N PHE A 147 4.28 -10.90 -12.54
CA PHE A 147 3.76 -11.91 -11.62
C PHE A 147 2.75 -12.87 -12.26
N TYR A 148 1.79 -12.34 -13.03
CA TYR A 148 0.71 -13.13 -13.64
C TYR A 148 1.06 -13.66 -15.03
N GLY A 149 2.18 -13.23 -15.62
CA GLY A 149 2.58 -13.58 -16.99
C GLY A 149 1.65 -13.00 -18.08
N ALA A 150 0.78 -12.06 -17.72
CA ALA A 150 -0.21 -11.45 -18.60
C ALA A 150 -0.41 -9.98 -18.23
N LYS A 151 -0.63 -9.11 -19.23
CA LYS A 151 -0.94 -7.70 -19.00
C LYS A 151 -2.34 -7.56 -18.39
N LEU A 152 -2.39 -7.50 -17.06
CA LEU A 152 -3.62 -7.38 -16.28
C LEU A 152 -3.63 -6.06 -15.52
N THR A 153 -4.79 -5.40 -15.54
CA THR A 153 -5.05 -4.21 -14.72
C THR A 153 -5.43 -4.60 -13.30
N SER A 154 -5.28 -3.67 -12.34
CA SER A 154 -5.71 -3.92 -10.96
C SER A 154 -7.20 -4.24 -10.88
N ALA A 155 -8.02 -3.62 -11.73
CA ALA A 155 -9.44 -3.92 -11.84
C ALA A 155 -9.70 -5.40 -12.16
N GLN A 156 -9.00 -5.94 -13.17
CA GLN A 156 -9.15 -7.34 -13.56
C GLN A 156 -8.70 -8.30 -12.45
N ILE A 157 -7.57 -8.00 -11.81
CA ILE A 157 -7.01 -8.84 -10.73
C ILE A 157 -7.95 -8.84 -9.52
N LEU A 158 -8.44 -7.67 -9.11
CA LEU A 158 -9.32 -7.52 -7.95
C LEU A 158 -10.72 -8.11 -8.21
N ASN A 159 -11.15 -8.18 -9.47
CA ASN A 159 -12.38 -8.89 -9.88
C ASN A 159 -12.17 -10.42 -10.03
N GLY A 160 -10.95 -10.91 -9.84
CA GLY A 160 -10.64 -12.34 -9.99
C GLY A 160 -10.53 -12.82 -11.44
N GLU A 161 -10.44 -11.91 -12.40
CA GLU A 161 -10.27 -12.19 -13.84
C GLU A 161 -8.80 -12.50 -14.16
N ILE A 162 -8.20 -13.45 -13.43
CA ILE A 162 -6.83 -13.89 -13.67
C ILE A 162 -6.80 -15.22 -14.44
N PRO A 163 -5.78 -15.46 -15.28
CA PRO A 163 -5.49 -16.79 -15.79
C PRO A 163 -5.28 -17.75 -14.61
N THR A 164 -5.88 -18.92 -14.67
CA THR A 164 -5.85 -19.93 -13.60
C THR A 164 -4.39 -20.29 -13.27
N GLN A 165 -3.88 -19.74 -12.17
CA GLN A 165 -2.52 -19.99 -11.68
C GLN A 165 -2.59 -20.89 -10.45
N ASP A 166 -2.08 -22.12 -10.59
CA ASP A 166 -1.85 -23.08 -9.51
C ASP A 166 -0.88 -22.48 -8.47
N GLY A 167 -1.45 -21.77 -7.49
CA GLY A 167 -0.70 -21.10 -6.42
C GLY A 167 -1.33 -19.80 -5.92
N ALA A 168 -2.21 -19.18 -6.71
CA ALA A 168 -3.01 -18.02 -6.30
C ALA A 168 -4.27 -18.41 -5.50
N SER A 169 -4.63 -19.70 -5.46
CA SER A 169 -5.80 -20.25 -4.77
C SER A 169 -5.78 -20.04 -3.24
N LYS A 170 -4.63 -19.68 -2.67
CA LYS A 170 -4.52 -19.12 -1.31
C LYS A 170 -3.91 -17.73 -1.40
N TRP A 171 -4.73 -16.70 -1.20
CA TRP A 171 -4.32 -15.29 -1.22
C TRP A 171 -3.09 -15.01 -0.33
N GLN A 172 -2.88 -15.79 0.72
CA GLN A 172 -1.72 -15.72 1.60
C GLN A 172 -0.42 -16.08 0.88
N ALA A 173 -0.42 -17.15 0.08
CA ALA A 173 0.74 -17.58 -0.69
C ALA A 173 1.00 -16.63 -1.86
N GLY A 174 -0.06 -16.14 -2.50
CA GLY A 174 0.02 -15.08 -3.51
C GLY A 174 0.59 -13.79 -2.94
N ALA A 175 0.15 -13.37 -1.74
CA ALA A 175 0.61 -12.17 -1.05
C ALA A 175 2.12 -12.24 -0.74
N THR A 176 2.59 -13.35 -0.16
CA THR A 176 4.03 -13.51 0.13
C THR A 176 4.87 -13.47 -1.15
N LYS A 177 4.45 -14.19 -2.19
CA LYS A 177 5.20 -14.22 -3.46
C LYS A 177 5.18 -12.85 -4.16
N LEU A 178 4.06 -12.13 -4.15
CA LEU A 178 3.98 -10.82 -4.79
C LEU A 178 4.81 -9.77 -4.04
N THR A 179 4.83 -9.81 -2.71
CA THR A 179 5.70 -8.95 -1.91
C THR A 179 7.17 -9.23 -2.19
N GLU A 180 7.57 -10.50 -2.37
CA GLU A 180 8.95 -10.86 -2.76
C GLU A 180 9.33 -10.30 -4.15
N VAL A 181 8.41 -10.38 -5.12
CA VAL A 181 8.62 -9.79 -6.46
C VAL A 181 8.69 -8.27 -6.41
N LEU A 182 7.88 -7.63 -5.56
CA LEU A 182 7.95 -6.19 -5.30
C LEU A 182 9.31 -5.80 -4.74
N GLU A 183 9.79 -6.46 -3.68
CA GLU A 183 11.11 -6.20 -3.09
C GLU A 183 12.24 -6.40 -4.12
N LYS A 184 12.15 -7.45 -4.95
CA LYS A 184 13.12 -7.73 -6.00
C LYS A 184 13.13 -6.66 -7.09
N THR A 185 11.97 -6.15 -7.46
CA THR A 185 11.82 -5.07 -8.45
C THR A 185 12.29 -3.73 -7.88
N GLU A 186 12.00 -3.46 -6.60
CA GLU A 186 12.49 -2.28 -5.89
C GLU A 186 14.02 -2.29 -5.73
N ARG A 187 14.62 -3.45 -5.41
CA ARG A 187 16.09 -3.61 -5.42
C ARG A 187 16.68 -3.36 -6.81
N LYS A 188 16.13 -3.99 -7.85
CA LYS A 188 16.61 -3.80 -9.22
C LYS A 188 16.48 -2.34 -9.70
N GLY A 189 15.43 -1.63 -9.26
CA GLY A 189 15.25 -0.20 -9.51
C GLY A 189 16.19 0.70 -8.69
N ALA A 190 16.54 0.29 -7.46
CA ALA A 190 17.53 0.98 -6.63
C ALA A 190 18.96 0.78 -7.16
N ASP A 191 19.33 -0.45 -7.55
CA ASP A 191 20.62 -0.78 -8.16
C ASP A 191 20.83 -0.05 -9.50
N ALA A 192 19.79 0.07 -10.33
CA ALA A 192 19.86 0.82 -11.58
C ALA A 192 19.98 2.35 -11.38
N LYS A 193 19.67 2.86 -10.19
CA LYS A 193 19.77 4.29 -9.84
C LYS A 193 21.02 4.64 -9.04
N VAL A 194 21.91 3.67 -8.82
CA VAL A 194 23.28 3.90 -8.35
C VAL A 194 24.25 3.79 -9.53
N PRO A 195 24.50 4.87 -10.30
CA PRO A 195 25.75 4.98 -11.04
C PRO A 195 26.91 4.88 -10.05
N LEU A 196 27.80 3.94 -10.35
CA LEU A 196 29.08 3.68 -9.72
C LEU A 196 29.78 4.98 -9.24
N GLU A 197 29.82 5.21 -7.92
CA GLU A 197 30.96 5.91 -7.33
C GLU A 197 31.87 4.83 -6.73
N SER A 198 32.63 4.24 -7.65
CA SER A 198 33.69 3.30 -7.40
C SER A 198 34.74 3.95 -6.51
N SER A 199 34.84 3.44 -5.28
CA SER A 199 36.06 3.32 -4.49
C SER A 199 37.34 3.49 -5.32
N THR A 200 38.17 4.47 -4.96
CA THR A 200 39.63 4.33 -4.92
C THR A 200 40.19 5.41 -3.96
N GLY A 201 40.41 5.02 -2.71
CA GLY A 201 41.60 5.51 -2.00
C GLY A 201 42.85 4.75 -2.52
N PRO A 202 44.09 5.15 -2.19
CA PRO A 202 44.47 5.94 -1.02
C PRO A 202 45.30 7.21 -1.34
N THR A 203 45.28 8.16 -0.39
CA THR A 203 46.27 9.25 -0.29
C THR A 203 47.68 8.68 -0.09
N PRO A 204 48.69 9.24 -0.79
CA PRO A 204 49.86 9.80 -0.07
C PRO A 204 50.40 11.05 -0.82
N VAL A 205 51.24 11.99 -0.36
CA VAL A 205 52.10 12.28 0.81
C VAL A 205 52.26 13.81 0.80
N ILE A 206 52.33 14.50 1.95
CA ILE A 206 53.47 15.34 2.39
C ILE A 206 53.44 15.45 3.91
#